data_AF-A0A537IJ74-F1
#
_entry.id   AF-A0A537IJ74-F1
#
_cell.length_a   1.000
_cell.length_b   1.000
_cell.length_c   1.000
_cell.angle_alpha   90.00
_cell.angle_beta   90.00
_cell.angle_gamma   90.00
#
_symmetry.space_group_name_H-M   'P 1'
#
loop_
_entity.id
_entity.type
_entity.pdbx_description
1 polymer ?
#
loop_
_entity_poly.entity_id
_entity_poly.type
_entity_poly.pdbx_seq_one_letter_code
_entity_poly.pdbx_strand_id
1 'polypeptide(L)'
;WVPIDPAKEPGQGISIISDDRKRLHERVFRLTQTPVLDQNPPSRTMRLVSNVEVEADGAGQARLRCRQLITEVRPGGLGQAGLNVVRLFPASCEYRLRRDGARWKIVQKKVVLLDSDQPHYNLSFIP
;
A
#
# COMPACT_ATOMS: atom_id res chain seq x y z
N TRP A 1 2.90 -6.04 1.96
CA TRP A 1 3.57 -5.58 3.19
C TRP A 1 4.37 -4.31 2.91
N VAL A 2 4.56 -3.49 3.93
CA VAL A 2 5.26 -2.20 3.90
C VAL A 2 6.38 -2.26 4.94
N PRO A 3 7.61 -2.66 4.59
CA PRO A 3 8.71 -2.78 5.54
C PRO A 3 9.33 -1.41 5.86
N ILE A 4 9.96 -1.30 7.03
CA ILE A 4 10.86 -0.17 7.35
C ILE A 4 12.21 -0.37 6.67
N ASP A 5 12.80 -1.57 6.82
CA ASP A 5 14.05 -1.98 6.18
C ASP A 5 13.76 -2.83 4.94
N PRO A 6 14.05 -2.34 3.71
CA PRO A 6 13.78 -3.08 2.48
C PRO A 6 14.66 -4.32 2.29
N ALA A 7 15.75 -4.48 3.05
CA ALA A 7 16.62 -5.66 2.98
C ALA A 7 16.09 -6.86 3.78
N LYS A 8 15.06 -6.67 4.63
CA LYS A 8 14.45 -7.75 5.41
C LYS A 8 13.37 -8.47 4.61
N GLU A 9 13.21 -9.77 4.89
CA GLU A 9 12.09 -10.57 4.42
C GLU A 9 10.87 -10.49 5.36
N PRO A 10 9.66 -10.87 4.89
CA PRO A 10 8.46 -10.91 5.71
C PRO A 10 8.67 -11.61 7.05
N GLY A 11 8.40 -10.88 8.15
CA GLY A 11 8.54 -11.39 9.52
C GLY A 11 9.94 -11.28 10.13
N GLN A 12 10.96 -10.81 9.39
CA GLN A 12 12.32 -10.66 9.89
C GLN A 12 12.66 -9.25 10.40
N GLY A 13 11.69 -8.34 10.40
CA GLY A 13 11.88 -6.96 10.82
C GLY A 13 10.55 -6.23 11.05
N ILE A 14 10.65 -4.97 11.47
CA ILE A 14 9.48 -4.11 11.69
C ILE A 14 8.90 -3.69 10.33
N SER A 15 7.58 -3.75 10.24
CA SER A 15 6.82 -3.32 9.06
C SER A 15 5.67 -2.43 9.50
N ILE A 16 5.45 -1.35 8.77
CA ILE A 16 4.28 -0.48 8.92
C ILE A 16 3.00 -1.28 8.63
N ILE A 17 3.04 -2.16 7.62
CA ILE A 17 1.95 -3.09 7.30
C ILE A 17 2.52 -4.48 7.06
N SER A 18 2.04 -5.46 7.83
CA SER A 18 2.35 -6.89 7.65
C SER A 18 1.05 -7.69 7.64
N ASP A 19 0.41 -7.73 6.47
CA ASP A 19 -0.86 -8.41 6.24
C ASP A 19 -0.64 -9.71 5.46
N ASP A 20 -1.27 -10.78 5.94
CA ASP A 20 -1.59 -11.97 5.15
C ASP A 20 -2.96 -11.79 4.45
N ARG A 21 -3.47 -12.86 3.82
CA ARG A 21 -4.77 -12.79 3.14
C ARG A 21 -5.93 -12.47 4.10
N LYS A 22 -5.89 -13.01 5.33
CA LYS A 22 -6.97 -12.84 6.30
C LYS A 22 -7.00 -11.39 6.80
N ARG A 23 -5.84 -10.85 7.20
CA ARG A 23 -5.71 -9.45 7.63
C ARG A 23 -6.07 -8.46 6.53
N LEU A 24 -5.71 -8.77 5.28
CA LEU A 24 -6.11 -7.95 4.14
C LEU A 24 -7.63 -7.94 3.96
N HIS A 25 -8.30 -9.09 4.08
CA HIS A 25 -9.77 -9.15 4.06
C HIS A 25 -10.39 -8.37 5.21
N GLU A 26 -9.87 -8.48 6.43
CA GLU A 26 -10.33 -7.70 7.58
C GLU A 26 -10.18 -6.19 7.35
N ARG A 27 -9.07 -5.76 6.75
CA ARG A 27 -8.84 -4.35 6.39
C ARG A 27 -9.84 -3.87 5.34
N VAL A 28 -10.09 -4.65 4.30
CA VAL A 28 -11.10 -4.34 3.27
C VAL A 28 -12.50 -4.26 3.89
N PHE A 29 -12.86 -5.24 4.73
CA PHE A 29 -14.14 -5.26 5.43
C PHE A 29 -14.29 -4.02 6.31
N ARG A 30 -13.28 -3.71 7.12
CA ARG A 30 -13.28 -2.51 7.96
C ARG A 30 -13.49 -1.25 7.13
N LEU A 31 -12.73 -1.07 6.05
CA LEU A 31 -12.80 0.12 5.21
C LEU A 31 -14.10 0.29 4.43
N THR A 32 -14.84 -0.79 4.18
CA THR A 32 -16.02 -0.76 3.30
C THR A 32 -17.33 -1.02 4.02
N GLN A 33 -17.32 -1.73 5.14
CA GLN A 33 -18.52 -2.23 5.83
C GLN A 33 -18.67 -1.71 7.27
N THR A 34 -17.66 -1.01 7.82
CA THR A 34 -17.73 -0.50 9.20
C THR A 34 -17.60 1.02 9.24
N PRO A 35 -18.18 1.70 10.25
CA PRO A 35 -17.98 3.13 10.45
C PRO A 35 -16.59 3.39 11.05
N VAL A 36 -15.56 3.46 10.20
CA VAL A 36 -14.19 3.74 10.63
C VAL A 36 -14.01 5.24 10.82
N LEU A 37 -13.80 5.67 12.07
CA LEU A 37 -13.60 7.09 12.38
C LEU A 37 -12.43 7.68 11.57
N ASP A 38 -11.34 6.94 11.41
CA ASP A 38 -10.16 7.37 10.64
C ASP A 38 -10.41 7.48 9.12
N GLN A 39 -11.58 7.07 8.63
CA GLN A 39 -12.03 7.20 7.25
C GLN A 39 -13.43 7.85 7.17
N ASN A 40 -13.84 8.58 8.21
CA ASN A 40 -15.03 9.42 8.21
C ASN A 40 -14.66 10.89 8.56
N PRO A 41 -14.56 11.79 7.57
CA PRO A 41 -14.80 11.58 6.14
C PRO A 41 -13.66 10.79 5.45
N PRO A 42 -13.95 10.15 4.29
CA PRO A 42 -12.98 9.26 3.63
C PRO A 42 -11.81 10.03 3.01
N SER A 43 -10.64 9.40 3.01
CA SER A 43 -9.46 9.90 2.30
C SER A 43 -9.73 9.92 0.80
N ARG A 44 -9.35 11.03 0.14
CA ARG A 44 -9.27 11.10 -1.32
C ARG A 44 -7.84 10.76 -1.72
N THR A 45 -7.67 9.84 -2.66
CA THR A 45 -6.34 9.43 -3.12
C THR A 45 -6.19 9.52 -4.64
N MET A 46 -5.01 9.91 -5.11
CA MET A 46 -4.59 9.70 -6.50
C MET A 46 -3.30 8.88 -6.52
N ARG A 47 -3.17 8.01 -7.52
CA ARG A 47 -2.06 7.06 -7.62
C ARG A 47 -1.43 7.15 -9.00
N LEU A 48 -0.20 7.64 -9.04
CA LEU A 48 0.63 7.55 -10.22
C LEU A 48 1.48 6.28 -10.13
N VAL A 49 1.46 5.46 -11.18
CA VAL A 49 2.34 4.29 -11.32
C VAL A 49 3.20 4.51 -12.55
N SER A 50 4.52 4.37 -12.40
CA SER A 50 5.49 4.63 -13.46
C SER A 50 6.67 3.66 -13.34
N ASN A 51 7.57 3.70 -14.34
CA ASN A 51 8.82 2.92 -14.37
C ASN A 51 8.52 1.43 -14.19
N VAL A 52 7.51 0.94 -14.91
CA VAL A 52 7.04 -0.44 -14.80
C VAL A 52 7.99 -1.34 -15.56
N GLU A 53 8.62 -2.26 -14.83
CA GLU A 53 9.49 -3.31 -15.35
C GLU A 53 8.85 -4.65 -15.03
N VAL A 54 8.78 -5.54 -16.03
CA VAL A 54 8.17 -6.86 -15.89
C VAL A 54 9.15 -7.92 -16.37
N GLU A 55 9.37 -8.92 -15.53
CA GLU A 55 10.23 -10.07 -15.79
C GLU A 55 9.39 -11.34 -15.66
N ALA A 56 9.53 -12.28 -16.60
CA ALA A 56 8.94 -13.61 -16.46
C ALA A 56 9.65 -14.38 -15.32
N ASP A 57 8.89 -15.10 -14.51
CA ASP A 57 9.40 -15.84 -13.34
C ASP A 57 8.94 -17.31 -13.37
N GLY A 58 8.98 -17.91 -14.55
CA GLY A 58 8.47 -19.25 -14.83
C GLY A 58 7.07 -19.26 -15.47
N ALA A 59 6.55 -20.46 -15.72
CA ALA A 59 5.28 -20.64 -16.43
C ALA A 59 4.11 -20.00 -15.67
N GLY A 60 3.50 -18.97 -16.27
CA GLY A 60 2.36 -18.26 -15.68
C GLY A 60 2.72 -17.45 -14.42
N GLN A 61 4.00 -17.12 -14.23
CA GLN A 61 4.47 -16.30 -13.11
C GLN A 61 5.25 -15.11 -13.63
N ALA A 62 5.16 -13.98 -12.93
CA ALA A 62 5.91 -12.78 -13.29
C ALA A 62 6.32 -12.01 -12.04
N ARG A 63 7.48 -11.36 -12.12
CA ARG A 63 7.92 -10.33 -11.18
C ARG A 63 7.70 -8.97 -11.84
N LEU A 64 7.19 -8.03 -11.07
CA LEU A 64 7.01 -6.65 -11.51
C LEU A 64 7.68 -5.71 -10.52
N ARG A 65 8.45 -4.75 -11.02
CA ARG A 65 8.95 -3.62 -10.25
C ARG A 65 8.34 -2.34 -10.81
N CYS A 66 7.98 -1.40 -9.94
CA CYS A 66 7.54 -0.08 -10.37
C CYS A 66 7.79 0.99 -9.31
N ARG A 67 7.57 2.24 -9.68
CA ARG A 67 7.46 3.37 -8.75
C ARG A 67 6.00 3.78 -8.64
N GLN A 68 5.57 4.09 -7.43
CA GLN A 68 4.22 4.56 -7.14
C GLN A 68 4.31 5.87 -6.35
N LEU A 69 3.54 6.88 -6.74
CA LEU A 69 3.28 8.05 -5.90
C LEU A 69 1.81 8.00 -5.50
N ILE A 70 1.55 7.81 -4.21
CA ILE A 70 0.21 7.97 -3.66
C ILE A 70 0.13 9.37 -3.08
N THR A 71 -0.84 10.15 -3.57
CA THR A 71 -1.21 11.41 -2.95
C THR A 71 -2.50 11.21 -2.19
N GLU A 72 -2.60 11.80 -1.01
CA GLU A 72 -3.74 11.64 -0.12
C GLU A 72 -4.14 12.99 0.46
N VAL A 73 -5.45 13.23 0.55
CA VAL A 73 -6.00 14.28 1.40
C VAL A 73 -7.24 13.75 2.09
N ARG A 74 -7.22 13.74 3.42
CA ARG A 74 -8.40 13.50 4.24
C ARG A 74 -9.01 14.84 4.64
N PRO A 75 -10.27 15.11 4.26
CA PRO A 75 -10.94 16.32 4.68
C PRO A 75 -11.19 16.31 6.20
N GLY A 76 -11.35 17.48 6.79
CA GLY A 76 -11.58 17.63 8.23
C GLY A 76 -12.14 18.99 8.62
N GLY A 77 -12.67 19.08 9.84
CA GLY A 77 -13.13 20.32 10.44
C GLY A 77 -12.02 21.14 11.07
N LEU A 78 -12.35 22.37 11.50
CA LEU A 78 -11.46 23.24 12.25
C LEU A 78 -10.97 22.54 13.53
N GLY A 79 -9.67 22.62 13.81
CA GLY A 79 -9.04 22.06 15.01
C GLY A 79 -8.57 20.60 14.89
N GLN A 80 -8.85 19.90 13.79
CA GLN A 80 -8.34 18.54 13.58
C GLN A 80 -6.95 18.55 12.95
N ALA A 81 -5.92 18.36 13.77
CA ALA A 81 -4.52 18.42 13.35
C ALA A 81 -4.19 17.42 12.23
N GLY A 82 -3.53 17.92 11.19
CA GLY A 82 -3.10 17.15 10.02
C GLY A 82 -4.18 16.94 8.95
N LEU A 83 -5.46 17.24 9.18
CA LEU A 83 -6.47 17.12 8.12
C LEU A 83 -6.40 18.27 7.12
N ASN A 84 -7.01 18.11 5.95
CA ASN A 84 -6.98 19.05 4.82
C ASN A 84 -5.59 19.33 4.22
N VAL A 85 -4.56 18.58 4.63
CA VAL A 85 -3.21 18.66 4.07
C VAL A 85 -3.01 17.55 3.04
N VAL A 86 -2.42 17.89 1.90
CA VAL A 86 -1.99 16.89 0.91
C VAL A 86 -0.74 16.19 1.43
N ARG A 87 -0.84 14.86 1.56
CA ARG A 87 0.27 13.98 1.89
C ARG A 87 0.75 13.25 0.66
N LEU A 88 2.06 13.00 0.60
CA LEU A 88 2.71 12.27 -0.46
C LEU A 88 3.32 11.01 0.15
N PHE A 89 3.10 9.87 -0.50
CA PHE A 89 3.74 8.60 -0.17
C PHE A 89 4.43 8.08 -1.44
N PRO A 90 5.63 8.58 -1.76
CA PRO A 90 6.46 8.04 -2.82
C PRO A 90 6.95 6.65 -2.42
N ALA A 91 6.88 5.69 -3.34
CA ALA A 91 7.19 4.31 -3.03
C ALA A 91 7.84 3.56 -4.19
N SER A 92 8.69 2.61 -3.83
CA SER A 92 9.19 1.55 -4.70
C SER A 92 8.37 0.30 -4.45
N CYS A 93 7.85 -0.31 -5.51
CA CYS A 93 6.99 -1.48 -5.36
C CYS A 93 7.57 -2.69 -6.10
N GLU A 94 7.47 -3.84 -5.45
CA GLU A 94 7.76 -5.14 -6.04
C GLU A 94 6.53 -6.04 -5.92
N TYR A 95 6.21 -6.76 -6.98
CA TYR A 95 5.08 -7.68 -7.03
C TYR A 95 5.54 -9.04 -7.52
N ARG A 96 4.98 -10.09 -6.92
CA ARG A 96 4.95 -11.43 -7.52
C ARG A 96 3.54 -11.71 -7.99
N LEU A 97 3.42 -12.07 -9.26
CA LEU A 97 2.15 -12.28 -9.94
C LEU A 97 2.05 -13.74 -10.39
N ARG A 98 0.83 -14.27 -10.34
CA ARG A 98 0.50 -15.58 -10.91
C ARG A 98 -0.69 -15.44 -11.84
N ARG A 99 -0.63 -16.10 -12.98
CA ARG A 99 -1.70 -16.15 -13.97
C ARG A 99 -2.86 -16.99 -13.43
N ASP A 100 -4.06 -16.52 -13.70
CA ASP A 100 -5.33 -17.14 -13.35
C ASP A 100 -6.28 -16.99 -14.55
N GLY A 101 -6.26 -18.00 -15.43
CA GLY A 101 -6.88 -17.92 -16.75
C GLY A 101 -6.30 -16.78 -17.58
N ALA A 102 -7.16 -15.83 -17.98
CA ALA A 102 -6.76 -14.64 -18.73
C ALA A 102 -6.28 -13.47 -17.83
N ARG A 103 -6.36 -13.60 -16.50
CA ARG A 103 -6.05 -12.52 -15.55
C ARG A 103 -4.75 -12.79 -14.80
N TRP A 104 -4.20 -11.74 -14.20
CA TRP A 104 -3.11 -11.85 -13.22
C TRP A 104 -3.65 -11.62 -11.82
N LYS A 105 -3.15 -12.40 -10.86
CA LYS A 105 -3.39 -12.20 -9.42
C LYS A 105 -2.08 -11.85 -8.73
N ILE A 106 -2.18 -10.95 -7.75
CA ILE A 106 -1.07 -10.61 -6.88
C ILE A 106 -0.91 -11.72 -5.85
N VAL A 107 0.24 -12.40 -5.89
CA VAL A 107 0.66 -13.37 -4.86
C VAL A 107 1.34 -12.63 -3.71
N GLN A 108 2.16 -11.64 -4.04
CA GLN A 108 2.86 -10.80 -3.07
C GLN A 108 2.96 -9.38 -3.59
N LYS A 109 2.83 -8.41 -2.68
CA LYS A 109 3.11 -6.99 -2.91
C LYS A 109 4.01 -6.48 -1.79
N LYS A 110 5.18 -5.93 -2.14
CA LYS A 110 6.09 -5.19 -1.26
C LYS A 110 6.05 -3.73 -1.68
N VAL A 111 5.80 -2.84 -0.74
CA VAL A 111 5.80 -1.39 -0.96
C VAL A 111 6.80 -0.79 0.00
N VAL A 112 7.91 -0.27 -0.53
CA VAL A 112 8.93 0.41 0.26
C VAL A 112 8.67 1.91 0.09
N LEU A 113 8.17 2.55 1.15
CA LEU A 113 8.02 4.01 1.16
C LEU A 113 9.40 4.65 1.14
N LEU A 114 9.54 5.79 0.47
CA LEU A 114 10.80 6.54 0.40
C LEU A 114 11.26 6.98 1.80
N ASP A 115 10.30 7.28 2.66
CA ASP A 115 10.44 7.77 4.02
C ASP A 115 10.02 6.71 5.06
N SER A 116 10.18 5.41 4.76
CA SER A 116 9.67 4.29 5.58
C SER A 116 10.17 4.24 7.02
N ASP A 117 11.26 4.93 7.33
CA ASP A 117 11.87 5.05 8.65
C ASP A 117 11.51 6.36 9.37
N GLN A 118 10.69 7.21 8.75
CA GLN A 118 10.23 8.46 9.31
C GLN A 118 8.85 8.33 9.98
N PRO A 119 8.49 9.25 10.89
CA PRO A 119 7.14 9.31 11.42
C PRO A 119 6.12 9.58 10.32
N HIS A 120 5.24 8.62 10.07
CA HIS A 120 4.12 8.81 9.17
C HIS A 120 2.86 9.21 9.94
N TYR A 121 2.02 10.01 9.29
CA TYR A 121 0.61 10.06 9.68
C TYR A 121 -0.04 8.69 9.42
N ASN A 122 -1.32 8.54 9.77
CA ASN A 122 -2.04 7.29 9.56
C ASN A 122 -2.07 6.85 8.08
N LEU A 123 -1.72 5.60 7.81
CA LEU A 123 -1.89 4.90 6.52
C LEU A 123 -3.20 4.12 6.55
N SER A 124 -4.32 4.85 6.61
CA SER A 124 -5.67 4.29 6.75
C SER A 124 -6.29 3.82 5.42
N PHE A 125 -5.49 3.70 4.36
CA PHE A 125 -5.87 3.15 3.05
C PHE A 125 -4.99 1.94 2.68
N ILE A 126 -5.31 1.25 1.58
CA ILE A 126 -4.48 0.14 1.07
C ILE A 126 -3.41 0.72 0.11
N PRO A 127 -2.12 0.73 0.44
CA PRO A 127 -1.07 1.27 -0.43
C PRO A 127 -0.85 0.40 -1.67
#